data_AF-A0A7T8JU48-F1
#
_entry.id   AF-A0A7T8JU48-F1
#
_cell.length_a   1.000
_cell.length_b   1.000
_cell.length_c   1.000
_cell.angle_alpha   90.00
_cell.angle_beta   90.00
_cell.angle_gamma   90.00
#
_symmetry.space_group_name_H-M   'P 1'
#
loop_
_entity.id
_entity.type
_entity.pdbx_description
1 polymer ?
#
loop_
_entity_poly.entity_id
_entity_poly.type
_entity_poly.pdbx_seq_one_letter_code
_entity_poly.pdbx_strand_id
1 'polypeptide(L)'
;MSAEAAVEHFVEVDGLKYLEIPSDISYEEFLSKVKRLRPNEFMCDLHVDNLLIFHPNTAFYSHELYLNGSIILQDKASTLPVQALKIPEGSIVLDACAAPGNKTTQIASAVGLKGGVYAIERDEERAGMLIQALERAGIDKSFVRVSNLDFTTLNPEDYPDVQYIVLDPSCSST
;
A
#
# COMPACT_ATOMS: atom_id res chain seq x y z
N MET A 1 5.65 -1.69 -9.85
CA MET A 1 6.71 -0.67 -10.03
C MET A 1 7.39 -0.46 -8.68
N SER A 2 8.69 -0.19 -8.61
CA SER A 2 9.36 0.14 -7.33
C SER A 2 9.17 1.62 -6.98
N ALA A 3 9.44 2.01 -5.72
CA ALA A 3 9.34 3.42 -5.32
C ALA A 3 10.37 4.29 -6.07
N GLU A 4 11.56 3.77 -6.33
CA GLU A 4 12.60 4.47 -7.08
C GLU A 4 12.16 4.74 -8.51
N ALA A 5 11.57 3.76 -9.19
CA ALA A 5 11.02 3.93 -10.53
C ALA A 5 9.86 4.94 -10.55
N ALA A 6 9.05 5.00 -9.49
CA ALA A 6 8.01 6.01 -9.35
C ALA A 6 8.60 7.43 -9.23
N VAL A 7 9.63 7.60 -8.38
CA VAL A 7 10.34 8.87 -8.21
C VAL A 7 10.95 9.32 -9.53
N GLU A 8 11.63 8.43 -10.26
CA GLU A 8 12.22 8.72 -11.57
C GLU A 8 11.15 9.19 -12.57
N HIS A 9 10.00 8.52 -12.63
CA HIS A 9 8.90 8.93 -13.50
C HIS A 9 8.40 10.34 -13.17
N PHE A 10 8.14 10.64 -11.88
CA PHE A 10 7.66 11.95 -11.47
C PHE A 10 8.66 13.07 -11.78
N VAL A 11 9.97 12.78 -11.73
CA VAL A 11 11.02 13.75 -12.04
C VAL A 11 11.17 13.95 -13.54
N GLU A 12 11.37 12.87 -14.29
CA GLU A 12 11.77 12.93 -15.70
C GLU A 12 10.57 13.13 -16.65
N VAL A 13 9.41 12.56 -16.32
CA VAL A 13 8.20 12.62 -17.16
C VAL A 13 7.30 13.78 -16.74
N ASP A 14 7.00 13.88 -15.43
CA ASP A 14 6.06 14.89 -14.93
C ASP A 14 6.73 16.23 -14.58
N GLY A 15 8.07 16.28 -14.60
CA GLY A 15 8.84 17.49 -14.31
C GLY A 15 8.72 17.97 -12.85
N LEU A 16 8.33 17.09 -11.94
CA LEU A 16 8.24 17.39 -10.52
C LEU A 16 9.63 17.39 -9.89
N LYS A 17 9.80 18.19 -8.85
CA LYS A 17 11.05 18.28 -8.11
C LYS A 17 10.99 17.38 -6.87
N TYR A 18 11.82 16.35 -6.85
CA TYR A 18 12.04 15.55 -5.65
C TYR A 18 12.86 16.33 -4.61
N LEU A 19 12.38 16.36 -3.37
CA LEU A 19 13.09 16.94 -2.23
C LEU A 19 13.67 15.84 -1.36
N GLU A 20 14.99 15.70 -1.42
CA GLU A 20 15.71 14.83 -0.50
C GLU A 20 15.62 15.35 0.94
N ILE A 21 15.52 14.40 1.86
CA ILE A 21 15.38 14.66 3.28
C ILE A 21 16.68 14.22 3.96
N PRO A 22 17.32 15.09 4.76
CA PRO A 22 18.49 14.70 5.53
C PRO A 22 18.18 13.52 6.45
N SER A 23 19.12 12.57 6.56
CA SER A 23 18.97 11.38 7.42
C SER A 23 18.86 11.72 8.91
N ASP A 24 19.33 12.90 9.31
CA ASP A 24 19.35 13.41 10.69
C ASP A 24 18.26 14.46 10.96
N ILE A 25 17.30 14.62 10.04
CA ILE A 25 16.21 15.59 10.20
C ILE A 25 15.39 15.31 11.47
N SER A 26 15.01 16.36 12.19
CA SER A 26 14.02 16.22 13.27
C SER A 26 12.60 16.05 12.70
N TYR A 27 11.72 15.38 13.44
CA TYR A 27 10.33 15.23 13.01
C TYR A 27 9.60 16.59 12.86
N GLU A 28 9.92 17.58 13.71
CA GLU A 28 9.37 18.93 13.60
C GLU A 28 9.80 19.64 12.31
N GLU A 29 11.06 19.49 11.92
CA GLU A 29 11.57 20.05 10.67
C GLU A 29 10.97 19.33 9.46
N PHE A 30 10.84 18.01 9.51
CA PHE A 30 10.15 17.22 8.49
C PHE A 30 8.72 17.73 8.27
N LEU A 31 7.94 17.90 9.35
CA LEU A 31 6.57 18.43 9.26
C LEU A 31 6.53 19.86 8.71
N SER A 32 7.53 20.69 9.06
CA SER A 32 7.67 22.04 8.51
C SER A 32 7.89 22.01 6.99
N LYS A 33 8.71 21.07 6.49
CA LYS A 33 8.92 20.85 5.05
C LYS A 33 7.64 20.37 4.36
N VAL A 34 6.95 19.37 4.90
CA VAL A 34 5.68 18.87 4.35
C VAL A 34 4.65 19.99 4.21
N LYS A 35 4.47 20.82 5.25
CA LYS A 35 3.54 21.96 5.23
C LYS A 35 3.89 23.05 4.22
N ARG A 36 5.14 23.11 3.76
CA ARG A 36 5.67 24.12 2.84
C ARG A 36 5.94 23.56 1.44
N LEU A 37 5.59 22.30 1.17
CA LEU A 37 5.71 21.70 -0.16
C LEU A 37 5.03 22.61 -1.19
N ARG A 38 5.71 22.87 -2.31
CA ARG A 38 5.13 23.60 -3.43
C ARG A 38 4.39 22.63 -4.37
N PRO A 39 3.45 23.10 -5.20
CA PRO A 39 2.70 22.24 -6.12
C PRO A 39 3.55 21.40 -7.08
N ASN A 40 4.78 21.84 -7.38
CA ASN A 40 5.73 21.13 -8.23
C ASN A 40 6.80 20.35 -7.44
N GLU A 41 6.59 20.12 -6.14
CA GLU A 41 7.52 19.43 -5.26
C GLU A 41 6.86 18.23 -4.59
N PHE A 42 7.68 17.21 -4.35
CA PHE A 42 7.30 16.02 -3.60
C PHE A 42 8.49 15.46 -2.84
N MET A 43 8.24 14.62 -1.84
CA MET A 43 9.27 14.04 -0.96
C MET A 43 8.83 12.67 -0.46
N CYS A 44 9.76 11.88 0.07
CA CYS A 44 9.41 10.62 0.75
C CYS A 44 8.94 10.88 2.19
N ASP A 45 8.15 9.97 2.76
CA ASP A 45 7.83 10.00 4.18
C ASP A 45 9.05 9.62 5.04
N LEU A 46 9.14 10.19 6.24
CA LEU A 46 10.24 9.91 7.17
C LEU A 46 10.25 8.48 7.72
N HIS A 47 9.08 7.84 7.85
CA HIS A 47 8.93 6.55 8.53
C HIS A 47 8.57 5.39 7.60
N VAL A 48 8.19 5.69 6.36
CA VAL A 48 7.66 4.70 5.41
C VAL A 48 8.32 4.93 4.05
N ASP A 49 9.32 4.10 3.75
CA ASP A 49 10.23 4.29 2.60
C ASP A 49 9.52 4.37 1.23
N ASN A 50 8.34 3.76 1.11
CA ASN A 50 7.57 3.70 -0.13
C ASN A 50 6.35 4.64 -0.14
N LEU A 51 6.28 5.60 0.79
CA LEU A 51 5.19 6.58 0.84
C LEU A 51 5.66 7.94 0.35
N LEU A 52 5.22 8.33 -0.84
CA LEU A 52 5.51 9.64 -1.42
C LEU A 52 4.47 10.68 -0.98
N ILE A 53 4.95 11.85 -0.61
CA ILE A 53 4.15 12.98 -0.13
C ILE A 53 4.16 14.08 -1.20
N PHE A 54 2.96 14.46 -1.62
CA PHE A 54 2.73 15.51 -2.60
C PHE A 54 1.95 16.68 -1.98
N HIS A 55 1.99 17.83 -2.66
CA HIS A 55 1.13 18.96 -2.32
C HIS A 55 -0.36 18.57 -2.41
N PRO A 56 -1.24 19.03 -1.50
CA PRO A 56 -2.66 18.61 -1.44
C PRO A 56 -3.47 18.89 -2.71
N ASN A 57 -3.04 19.84 -3.55
CA ASN A 57 -3.72 20.15 -4.82
C ASN A 57 -3.24 19.28 -6.00
N THR A 58 -2.36 18.31 -5.78
CA THR A 58 -1.87 17.41 -6.83
C THR A 58 -3.01 16.47 -7.24
N ALA A 59 -3.39 16.50 -8.51
CA ALA A 59 -4.51 15.73 -9.02
C ALA A 59 -4.04 14.36 -9.54
N PHE A 60 -4.20 13.31 -8.73
CA PHE A 60 -3.79 11.96 -9.11
C PHE A 60 -4.88 11.10 -9.74
N TYR A 61 -6.16 11.44 -9.58
CA TYR A 61 -7.28 10.60 -10.05
C TYR A 61 -7.28 10.34 -11.56
N SER A 62 -6.69 11.24 -12.35
CA SER A 62 -6.53 11.10 -13.80
C SER A 62 -5.08 10.82 -14.23
N HIS A 63 -4.18 10.59 -13.27
CA HIS A 63 -2.76 10.36 -13.54
C HIS A 63 -2.54 8.95 -14.08
N GLU A 64 -1.68 8.80 -15.09
CA GLU A 64 -1.43 7.52 -15.74
C GLU A 64 -1.00 6.44 -14.75
N LEU A 65 -0.02 6.74 -13.89
CA LEU A 65 0.46 5.81 -12.86
C LEU A 65 -0.63 5.36 -11.87
N TYR A 66 -1.65 6.19 -11.61
CA TYR A 66 -2.76 5.81 -10.74
C TYR A 66 -3.77 4.94 -11.51
N LEU A 67 -4.11 5.33 -12.73
CA LEU A 67 -5.05 4.62 -13.59
C LEU A 67 -4.56 3.21 -13.96
N ASN A 68 -3.25 3.05 -14.17
CA ASN A 68 -2.62 1.76 -14.46
C ASN A 68 -2.19 0.99 -13.19
N GLY A 69 -2.55 1.47 -12.00
CA GLY A 69 -2.27 0.80 -10.72
C GLY A 69 -0.81 0.75 -10.30
N SER A 70 0.09 1.48 -10.96
CA SER A 70 1.51 1.55 -10.57
C SER A 70 1.72 2.31 -9.25
N ILE A 71 0.80 3.21 -8.90
CA ILE A 71 0.72 3.85 -7.59
C ILE A 71 -0.67 3.66 -6.98
N ILE A 72 -0.74 3.69 -5.65
CA ILE A 72 -2.00 3.74 -4.90
C ILE A 72 -2.04 5.00 -4.04
N LEU A 73 -3.23 5.57 -3.90
CA LEU A 73 -3.47 6.67 -2.96
C LEU A 73 -3.82 6.06 -1.60
N GLN A 74 -2.97 6.28 -0.61
CA GLN A 74 -3.10 5.69 0.71
C GLN A 74 -2.77 6.71 1.79
N ASP A 75 -3.61 6.76 2.82
CA ASP A 75 -3.34 7.54 4.02
C ASP A 75 -2.15 6.95 4.81
N LYS A 76 -1.31 7.81 5.39
CA LYS A 76 -0.13 7.38 6.14
C LYS A 76 -0.48 6.45 7.30
N ALA A 77 -1.55 6.71 8.05
CA ALA A 77 -1.92 5.85 9.18
C ALA A 77 -2.32 4.45 8.70
N SER A 78 -2.91 4.36 7.50
CA SER A 78 -3.28 3.07 6.88
C SER A 78 -2.08 2.22 6.48
N THR A 79 -0.87 2.77 6.39
CA THR A 79 0.34 1.99 6.08
C THR A 79 0.95 1.33 7.31
N LEU A 80 0.67 1.89 8.51
CA LEU A 80 1.34 1.53 9.76
C LEU A 80 1.16 0.07 10.20
N PRO A 81 -0.02 -0.59 10.05
CA PRO A 81 -0.16 -1.99 10.44
C PRO A 81 0.81 -2.91 9.70
N VAL A 82 0.97 -2.70 8.39
CA VAL A 82 1.89 -3.48 7.55
C VAL A 82 3.35 -3.17 7.92
N GLN A 83 3.67 -1.89 8.18
CA GLN A 83 5.00 -1.47 8.63
C GLN A 83 5.39 -2.06 9.98
N ALA A 84 4.44 -2.11 10.92
CA ALA A 84 4.67 -2.64 12.26
C ALA A 84 5.03 -4.13 12.25
N LEU A 85 4.50 -4.90 11.30
CA LEU A 85 4.79 -6.33 11.15
C LEU A 85 6.20 -6.62 10.65
N LYS A 86 6.87 -5.65 9.99
CA LYS A 86 8.22 -5.82 9.40
C LYS A 86 8.31 -7.13 8.58
N ILE A 87 7.33 -7.33 7.72
CA ILE A 87 7.14 -8.55 6.93
C ILE A 87 8.42 -8.84 6.12
N PRO A 88 9.07 -9.99 6.34
CA PRO A 88 10.19 -10.40 5.50
C PRO A 88 9.78 -10.69 4.05
N GLU A 89 10.68 -10.43 3.11
CA GLU A 89 10.51 -10.88 1.72
C GLU A 89 10.40 -12.42 1.70
N GLY A 90 9.47 -12.95 0.90
CA GLY A 90 9.19 -14.38 0.79
C GLY A 90 8.16 -14.91 1.79
N SER A 91 7.66 -14.07 2.70
CA SER A 91 6.65 -14.51 3.67
C SER A 91 5.26 -14.72 3.06
N ILE A 92 4.49 -15.59 3.70
CA ILE A 92 3.06 -15.79 3.42
C ILE A 92 2.26 -15.05 4.49
N VAL A 93 1.40 -14.13 4.05
CA VAL A 93 0.65 -13.23 4.94
C VAL A 93 -0.84 -13.38 4.68
N LEU A 94 -1.65 -13.35 5.73
CA LEU A 94 -3.10 -13.31 5.63
C LEU A 94 -3.61 -11.89 5.95
N ASP A 95 -4.38 -11.31 5.04
CA ASP A 95 -5.13 -10.08 5.23
C ASP A 95 -6.59 -10.44 5.52
N ALA A 96 -7.02 -10.23 6.77
CA ALA A 96 -8.26 -10.77 7.30
C ALA A 96 -9.52 -9.96 6.91
N CYS A 97 -9.36 -8.73 6.44
CA CYS A 97 -10.44 -7.81 6.04
C CYS A 97 -9.99 -7.00 4.83
N ALA A 98 -9.68 -7.72 3.74
CA ALA A 98 -8.78 -7.24 2.71
C ALA A 98 -9.31 -6.09 1.85
N ALA A 99 -10.63 -5.99 1.64
CA ALA A 99 -11.16 -4.96 0.74
C ALA A 99 -11.13 -3.55 1.38
N PRO A 100 -10.92 -2.48 0.60
CA PRO A 100 -10.86 -2.43 -0.86
C PRO A 100 -9.50 -2.80 -1.48
N GLY A 101 -8.50 -3.20 -0.69
CA GLY A 101 -7.25 -3.79 -1.21
C GLY A 101 -5.98 -2.95 -1.12
N ASN A 102 -6.03 -1.74 -0.54
CA ASN A 102 -4.82 -0.92 -0.39
C ASN A 102 -3.78 -1.62 0.52
N LYS A 103 -4.21 -2.17 1.66
CA LYS A 103 -3.33 -2.92 2.57
C LYS A 103 -2.86 -4.22 1.93
N THR A 104 -3.76 -4.95 1.26
CA THR A 104 -3.40 -6.16 0.51
C THR A 104 -2.32 -5.88 -0.53
N THR A 105 -2.44 -4.78 -1.28
CA THR A 105 -1.44 -4.34 -2.27
C THR A 105 -0.12 -3.96 -1.60
N GLN A 106 -0.18 -3.29 -0.45
CA GLN A 106 1.00 -2.96 0.34
C GLN A 106 1.71 -4.21 0.88
N ILE A 107 0.96 -5.21 1.36
CA ILE A 107 1.48 -6.50 1.80
C ILE A 107 2.10 -7.25 0.61
N ALA A 108 1.41 -7.29 -0.53
CA ALA A 108 1.89 -7.89 -1.76
C ALA A 108 3.23 -7.28 -2.22
N SER A 109 3.37 -5.96 -2.07
CA SER A 109 4.64 -5.28 -2.33
C SER A 109 5.73 -5.64 -1.31
N ALA A 110 5.39 -5.85 -0.04
CA ALA A 110 6.35 -6.15 1.02
C ALA A 110 6.88 -7.59 0.97
N VAL A 111 6.01 -8.56 0.69
CA VAL A 111 6.40 -9.98 0.61
C VAL A 111 7.22 -10.28 -0.66
N GLY A 112 7.13 -9.43 -1.69
CA GLY A 112 7.87 -9.59 -2.94
C GLY A 112 7.52 -10.88 -3.71
N LEU A 113 8.12 -11.07 -4.88
CA LEU A 113 7.73 -12.13 -5.83
C LEU A 113 7.87 -13.58 -5.32
N LYS A 114 8.54 -13.78 -4.18
CA LYS A 114 8.76 -15.10 -3.55
C LYS A 114 7.74 -15.43 -2.48
N GLY A 115 6.94 -14.46 -2.05
CA GLY A 115 5.93 -14.63 -1.01
C GLY A 115 4.53 -14.84 -1.58
N GLY A 116 3.52 -14.50 -0.77
CA GLY A 116 2.13 -14.57 -1.18
C GLY A 116 1.18 -14.02 -0.13
N VAL A 117 -0.05 -13.73 -0.56
CA VAL A 117 -1.08 -13.16 0.31
C VAL A 117 -2.36 -13.97 0.21
N TYR A 118 -2.93 -14.34 1.35
CA TYR A 118 -4.34 -14.75 1.44
C TYR A 118 -5.16 -13.53 1.81
N ALA A 119 -6.10 -13.14 0.95
CA ALA A 119 -6.93 -11.96 1.14
C ALA A 119 -8.37 -12.40 1.41
N ILE A 120 -8.82 -12.20 2.64
CA ILE A 120 -10.13 -12.64 3.12
C ILE A 120 -11.05 -11.43 3.17
N GLU A 121 -12.20 -11.52 2.51
CA GLU A 121 -13.23 -10.48 2.55
C GLU A 121 -14.61 -11.13 2.59
N ARG A 122 -15.42 -10.81 3.58
CA ARG A 122 -16.74 -11.42 3.76
C ARG A 122 -17.77 -10.89 2.78
N ASP A 123 -17.68 -9.62 2.40
CA ASP A 123 -18.65 -8.98 1.52
C ASP A 123 -18.31 -9.24 0.04
N GLU A 124 -19.25 -9.80 -0.71
CA GLU A 124 -19.04 -10.22 -2.10
C GLU A 124 -18.75 -9.03 -3.02
N GLU A 125 -19.44 -7.90 -2.82
CA GLU A 125 -19.24 -6.69 -3.63
C GLU A 125 -17.85 -6.10 -3.39
N ARG A 126 -17.45 -6.00 -2.11
CA ARG A 126 -16.13 -5.52 -1.71
C ARG A 126 -15.01 -6.46 -2.16
N ALA A 127 -15.23 -7.78 -2.15
CA ALA A 127 -14.31 -8.75 -2.74
C ALA A 127 -14.13 -8.53 -4.25
N GLY A 128 -15.21 -8.19 -4.97
CA GLY A 128 -15.16 -7.76 -6.37
C GLY A 128 -14.30 -6.52 -6.58
N MET A 129 -14.44 -5.50 -5.72
CA MET A 129 -13.60 -4.29 -5.77
C MET A 129 -12.12 -4.59 -5.51
N LEU A 130 -11.83 -5.47 -4.55
CA LEU A 130 -10.48 -5.94 -4.25
C LEU A 130 -9.85 -6.62 -5.47
N ILE A 131 -10.57 -7.54 -6.12
CA ILE A 131 -10.08 -8.22 -7.32
C ILE A 131 -9.76 -7.21 -8.42
N GLN A 132 -10.64 -6.24 -8.67
CA GLN A 132 -10.40 -5.18 -9.66
C GLN A 132 -9.19 -4.32 -9.30
N ALA A 133 -8.98 -4.01 -8.01
CA ALA A 133 -7.83 -3.26 -7.55
C ALA A 133 -6.52 -4.03 -7.78
N LEU A 134 -6.49 -5.34 -7.49
CA LEU A 134 -5.34 -6.21 -7.72
C LEU A 134 -5.04 -6.37 -9.22
N GLU A 135 -6.07 -6.59 -10.05
CA GLU A 135 -5.93 -6.68 -11.51
C GLU A 135 -5.37 -5.38 -12.09
N ARG A 136 -5.88 -4.22 -11.63
CA ARG A 136 -5.35 -2.91 -12.02
C ARG A 136 -3.89 -2.73 -11.59
N ALA A 137 -3.51 -3.21 -10.40
CA ALA A 137 -2.13 -3.16 -9.92
C ALA A 137 -1.19 -4.18 -10.61
N GLY A 138 -1.71 -4.99 -11.54
CA GLY A 138 -0.94 -6.03 -12.22
C GLY A 138 -0.55 -7.20 -11.31
N ILE A 139 -1.29 -7.40 -10.22
CA ILE A 139 -1.04 -8.46 -9.24
C ILE A 139 -1.76 -9.74 -9.67
N ASP A 140 -1.01 -10.82 -9.85
CA ASP A 140 -1.55 -12.13 -10.26
C ASP A 140 -2.33 -12.82 -9.13
N LYS A 141 -3.39 -13.54 -9.50
CA LYS A 141 -4.24 -14.32 -8.57
C LYS A 141 -3.49 -15.50 -7.94
N SER A 142 -2.42 -15.99 -8.57
CA SER A 142 -1.54 -17.00 -7.97
C SER A 142 -0.73 -16.43 -6.81
N PHE A 143 -0.50 -15.12 -6.81
CA PHE A 143 0.28 -14.40 -5.80
C PHE A 143 -0.61 -13.86 -4.67
N VAL A 144 -1.78 -13.31 -5.00
CA VAL A 144 -2.79 -12.88 -4.03
C VAL A 144 -4.07 -13.70 -4.23
N ARG A 145 -4.36 -14.58 -3.26
CA ARG A 145 -5.51 -15.48 -3.27
C ARG A 145 -6.67 -14.83 -2.52
N VAL A 146 -7.66 -14.35 -3.25
CA VAL A 146 -8.86 -13.73 -2.68
C VAL A 146 -9.91 -14.79 -2.39
N SER A 147 -10.43 -14.80 -1.15
CA SER A 147 -11.51 -15.69 -0.72
C SER A 147 -12.67 -14.89 -0.13
N ASN A 148 -13.88 -15.13 -0.63
CA ASN A 148 -15.09 -14.55 -0.06
C ASN A 148 -15.56 -15.38 1.15
N LEU A 149 -14.97 -15.12 2.32
CA LEU A 149 -15.20 -15.89 3.54
C LEU A 149 -15.27 -14.97 4.76
N ASP A 150 -15.90 -15.44 5.83
CA ASP A 150 -15.78 -14.79 7.14
C ASP A 150 -14.46 -15.22 7.80
N PHE A 151 -13.58 -14.25 8.08
CA PHE A 151 -12.30 -14.52 8.74
C PHE A 151 -12.47 -15.27 10.07
N THR A 152 -13.55 -15.00 10.81
CA THR A 152 -13.82 -15.64 12.11
C THR A 152 -14.23 -17.11 12.01
N THR A 153 -14.54 -17.59 10.80
CA THR A 153 -14.93 -18.98 10.57
C THR A 153 -13.85 -19.81 9.87
N LEU A 154 -12.66 -19.25 9.65
CA LEU A 154 -11.56 -19.98 9.01
C LEU A 154 -11.00 -21.07 9.92
N ASN A 155 -10.65 -22.21 9.33
CA ASN A 155 -9.84 -23.23 10.00
C ASN A 155 -8.35 -22.95 9.76
N PRO A 156 -7.53 -22.72 10.80
CA PRO A 156 -6.09 -22.51 10.64
C PRO A 156 -5.36 -23.65 9.89
N GLU A 157 -5.88 -24.88 9.94
CA GLU A 157 -5.29 -26.03 9.22
C GLU A 157 -5.33 -25.87 7.69
N ASP A 158 -6.24 -25.04 7.17
CA ASP A 158 -6.33 -24.75 5.73
C ASP A 158 -5.25 -23.75 5.27
N TYR A 159 -4.56 -23.09 6.20
CA TYR A 159 -3.56 -22.04 5.96
C TYR A 159 -2.24 -22.32 6.71
N PRO A 160 -1.64 -23.52 6.57
CA PRO A 160 -0.50 -23.95 7.39
C PRO A 160 0.80 -23.17 7.10
N ASP A 161 0.84 -22.45 5.98
CA ASP A 161 1.98 -21.67 5.51
C ASP A 161 1.94 -20.20 5.96
N VAL A 162 0.83 -19.72 6.52
CA VAL A 162 0.69 -18.33 7.00
C VAL A 162 1.61 -18.05 8.18
N GLN A 163 2.43 -17.01 8.04
CA GLN A 163 3.41 -16.59 9.05
C GLN A 163 2.98 -15.31 9.77
N TYR A 164 2.21 -14.46 9.11
CA TYR A 164 1.75 -13.17 9.62
C TYR A 164 0.29 -12.94 9.28
N ILE A 165 -0.42 -12.24 10.16
CA ILE A 165 -1.81 -11.83 9.94
C ILE A 165 -1.89 -10.32 10.10
N VAL A 166 -2.50 -9.65 9.12
CA VAL A 166 -2.99 -8.28 9.22
C VAL A 166 -4.48 -8.34 9.45
N LEU A 167 -4.95 -7.74 10.55
CA LEU A 167 -6.36 -7.60 10.87
C LEU A 167 -6.69 -6.12 11.00
N ASP A 168 -7.35 -5.57 9.98
CA ASP A 168 -7.87 -4.20 9.94
C ASP A 168 -9.39 -4.24 9.76
N PRO A 169 -10.15 -4.50 10.84
CA PRO A 169 -11.60 -4.61 10.74
C PRO A 169 -12.23 -3.24 10.47
N SER A 170 -13.40 -3.23 9.84
CA SER A 170 -14.20 -2.02 9.68
C SER A 170 -14.47 -1.38 11.05
N CYS A 171 -13.87 -0.22 11.30
CA CYS A 171 -14.14 0.58 12.49
C CYS A 171 -15.50 1.26 12.37
N SER A 172 -16.14 1.55 13.51
CA SER A 172 -17.46 2.21 13.60
C SER A 172 -17.53 3.63 13.01
N SER A 173 -16.44 4.14 12.42
CA SER A 173 -16.33 5.48 11.82
C SER A 173 -16.86 6.57 12.75
N THR A 174 -16.55 6.45 14.04
CA THR A 174 -16.89 7.41 15.11
C THR A 174 -15.80 8.42 15.32
#